data_AF-A0A0F8YJP3-F1
#
_entry.id   AF-A0A0F8YJP3-F1
#
_cell.length_a   1.000
_cell.length_b   1.000
_cell.length_c   1.000
_cell.angle_alpha   90.00
_cell.angle_beta   90.00
_cell.angle_gamma   90.00
#
_symmetry.space_group_name_H-M   'P 1'
#
loop_
_entity.id
_entity.type
_entity.pdbx_description
1 polymer ?
#
loop_
_entity_poly.entity_id
_entity_poly.type
_entity_poly.pdbx_seq_one_letter_code
_entity_poly.pdbx_strand_id
1 'polypeptide(L)'
;MIKIYALIDPTTNRIRYVGKTAQTLQKRLKEHLSPARLKKDSAKNVWLRSLKVRPVIVVLEECTKKEAEASEIFWIRLLKMTGNDLVNSTIGGNSWR
;
A
#
# COMPACT_ATOMS: atom_id res chain seq x y z
N MET A 1 11.44 11.44 7.69
CA MET A 1 10.43 11.68 6.63
C MET A 1 9.63 10.41 6.41
N ILE A 2 8.33 10.51 6.17
CA ILE A 2 7.46 9.37 5.88
C ILE A 2 7.09 9.40 4.40
N LYS A 3 7.05 8.22 3.78
CA LYS A 3 6.65 8.04 2.38
C LYS A 3 5.28 7.39 2.35
N ILE A 4 4.32 8.05 1.73
CA ILE A 4 3.09 7.42 1.26
C ILE A 4 3.41 6.73 -0.06
N TYR A 5 3.08 5.45 -0.18
CA TYR A 5 3.39 4.64 -1.37
C TYR A 5 2.15 3.91 -1.86
N ALA A 6 2.18 3.61 -3.16
CA ALA A 6 1.24 2.70 -3.80
C ALA A 6 1.91 1.38 -4.15
N LEU A 7 1.17 0.27 -4.06
CA LEU A 7 1.48 -0.97 -4.78
C LEU A 7 0.58 -1.05 -6.01
N ILE A 8 1.22 -1.28 -7.15
CA ILE A 8 0.61 -1.36 -8.47
C ILE A 8 0.62 -2.82 -8.92
N ASP A 9 -0.51 -3.27 -9.43
CA ASP A 9 -0.63 -4.55 -10.09
C ASP A 9 0.14 -4.53 -11.42
N PRO A 10 1.15 -5.39 -11.61
CA PRO A 10 2.05 -5.32 -12.76
C PRO A 10 1.39 -5.81 -14.06
N THR A 11 0.23 -6.45 -13.98
CA THR A 11 -0.50 -6.96 -15.15
C THR A 11 -1.51 -5.94 -15.65
N THR A 12 -2.18 -5.24 -14.73
CA THR A 12 -3.24 -4.29 -15.06
C THR A 12 -2.81 -2.83 -14.99
N ASN A 13 -1.60 -2.55 -14.46
CA ASN A 13 -1.09 -1.21 -14.16
C ASN A 13 -2.02 -0.38 -13.26
N ARG A 14 -2.86 -1.04 -12.45
CA ARG A 14 -3.78 -0.38 -11.52
C ARG A 14 -3.20 -0.31 -10.12
N ILE A 15 -3.44 0.80 -9.43
CA ILE A 15 -3.11 0.92 -8.01
C ILE A 15 -4.08 0.05 -7.23
N ARG A 16 -3.56 -0.87 -6.41
CA ARG A 16 -4.39 -1.76 -5.58
C ARG A 16 -4.22 -1.49 -4.10
N TYR A 17 -3.09 -0.94 -3.66
CA TYR A 17 -2.87 -0.72 -2.23
C TYR A 17 -2.13 0.57 -1.97
N VAL A 18 -2.54 1.30 -0.94
CA VAL A 18 -1.83 2.47 -0.42
C VAL A 18 -1.35 2.19 1.00
N GLY A 19 -0.15 2.62 1.34
CA GLY A 19 0.30 2.61 2.73
C GLY A 19 1.40 3.61 2.98
N LYS A 20 1.87 3.67 4.22
CA LYS A 20 2.98 4.54 4.63
C LYS A 20 4.17 3.78 5.18
N THR A 21 5.37 4.36 5.05
CA THR A 21 6.61 3.78 5.58
C THR A 21 7.66 4.84 5.90
N ALA A 22 8.41 4.61 6.98
CA ALA A 22 9.65 5.34 7.27
C ALA A 22 10.88 4.66 6.64
N GLN A 23 10.71 3.43 6.14
CA GLN A 23 11.78 2.60 5.56
C GLN A 23 11.95 2.87 4.05
N THR A 24 12.97 2.30 3.45
CA THR A 24 13.10 2.28 1.98
C THR A 24 11.94 1.49 1.35
N LEU A 25 11.51 1.88 0.14
CA LEU A 25 10.44 1.18 -0.57
C LEU A 25 10.79 -0.28 -0.86
N GLN A 26 12.03 -0.55 -1.24
CA GLN A 26 12.51 -1.91 -1.50
C GLN A 26 12.38 -2.81 -0.26
N LYS A 27 12.78 -2.32 0.92
CA LYS A 27 12.63 -3.06 2.18
C LYS A 27 11.15 -3.27 2.51
N ARG A 28 10.32 -2.24 2.35
CA ARG A 28 8.88 -2.34 2.61
C ARG A 28 8.18 -3.32 1.66
N LEU A 29 8.55 -3.34 0.38
CA LEU A 29 8.04 -4.30 -0.60
C LEU A 29 8.44 -5.73 -0.22
N LYS A 30 9.70 -5.96 0.18
CA LYS A 30 10.17 -7.26 0.66
C LYS A 30 9.37 -7.73 1.88
N GLU A 31 9.05 -6.84 2.81
CA GLU A 31 8.19 -7.17 3.97
C GLU A 31 6.79 -7.62 3.54
N HIS A 32 6.13 -6.89 2.63
CA HIS A 32 4.80 -7.27 2.12
C HIS A 32 4.80 -8.64 1.45
N LEU A 33 5.87 -8.97 0.73
CA LEU A 33 6.04 -10.24 0.03
C LEU A 33 6.60 -11.37 0.93
N SER A 34 6.93 -11.09 2.19
CA SER A 34 7.51 -12.11 3.06
C SER A 34 6.48 -13.20 3.40
N PRO A 35 6.87 -14.49 3.41
CA PRO A 35 5.94 -15.59 3.68
C PRO A 35 5.20 -15.41 5.02
N ALA A 36 5.91 -14.96 6.06
CA ALA A 36 5.32 -14.70 7.37
C ALA A 36 4.20 -13.65 7.32
N ARG A 37 4.33 -12.59 6.50
CA ARG A 37 3.31 -11.55 6.34
C ARG A 37 2.16 -11.98 5.42
N LEU A 38 2.43 -12.83 4.44
CA LEU A 38 1.43 -13.35 3.49
C LEU A 38 0.54 -14.47 4.07
N LYS A 39 0.90 -15.05 5.22
CA LYS A 39 0.10 -16.10 5.87
C LYS A 39 -1.31 -15.64 6.28
N LYS A 40 -1.46 -14.38 6.69
CA LYS A 40 -2.76 -13.85 7.13
C LYS A 40 -3.70 -13.64 5.95
N ASP A 41 -4.95 -14.03 6.08
CA ASP A 41 -5.96 -13.70 5.07
C ASP A 41 -6.44 -12.26 5.20
N SER A 42 -6.26 -11.53 4.10
CA SER A 42 -6.74 -10.17 3.88
C SER A 42 -6.84 -9.96 2.37
N ALA A 43 -7.72 -9.07 1.91
CA ALA A 43 -7.86 -8.75 0.48
C ALA A 43 -6.49 -8.44 -0.16
N LYS A 44 -5.65 -7.65 0.53
CA LYS A 44 -4.27 -7.38 0.14
C LYS A 44 -3.43 -8.63 -0.02
N ASN A 45 -3.41 -9.52 0.97
CA ASN A 45 -2.57 -10.72 0.90
C ASN A 45 -3.10 -11.74 -0.11
N VAL A 46 -4.41 -11.87 -0.26
CA VAL A 46 -5.03 -12.69 -1.31
C VAL A 46 -4.59 -12.20 -2.69
N TRP A 47 -4.66 -10.89 -2.92
CA TRP A 47 -4.16 -10.28 -4.15
C TRP A 47 -2.65 -10.49 -4.33
N LEU A 48 -1.82 -10.21 -3.32
CA LEU A 48 -0.37 -10.40 -3.43
C LEU A 48 0.01 -11.86 -3.74
N ARG A 49 -0.73 -12.83 -3.21
CA ARG A 49 -0.52 -14.27 -3.50
C ARG A 49 -0.99 -14.66 -4.90
N SER A 50 -1.94 -13.94 -5.49
CA SER A 50 -2.44 -14.22 -6.85
C SER A 50 -1.53 -13.67 -7.96
N LEU A 51 -0.62 -12.75 -7.62
CA LEU A 51 0.31 -12.17 -8.57
C LEU A 51 1.37 -13.18 -9.03
N LYS A 52 1.54 -13.31 -10.36
CA LYS A 52 2.64 -14.09 -10.97
C LYS A 52 3.95 -13.30 -11.06
N VAL A 53 3.86 -11.97 -11.03
CA VAL A 53 4.98 -11.03 -11.12
C VAL A 53 4.94 -10.13 -9.91
N ARG A 54 6.10 -9.70 -9.40
CA ARG A 54 6.16 -8.81 -8.23
C ARG A 54 5.44 -7.49 -8.52
N PRO A 55 4.65 -6.96 -7.58
CA PRO A 55 4.02 -5.66 -7.75
C PRO A 55 5.06 -4.54 -7.75
N VAL A 56 4.72 -3.46 -8.44
CA VAL A 56 5.56 -2.25 -8.46
C VAL A 56 5.21 -1.40 -7.25
N ILE A 57 6.23 -0.83 -6.58
CA ILE A 57 6.06 0.09 -5.47
C ILE A 57 6.53 1.48 -5.88
N VAL A 58 5.70 2.51 -5.68
CA VAL A 58 6.01 3.90 -6.04
C VAL A 58 5.66 4.84 -4.90
N VAL A 59 6.43 5.93 -4.76
CA VAL A 59 6.08 7.02 -3.83
C VAL A 59 4.95 7.85 -4.44
N LEU A 60 3.90 8.10 -3.65
CA LEU A 60 2.85 9.06 -3.98
C LEU A 60 3.16 10.45 -3.39
N GLU A 61 3.66 10.45 -2.14
CA GLU A 61 3.92 11.68 -1.39
C GLU A 61 4.98 11.43 -0.32
N GLU A 62 5.83 12.43 -0.06
CA GLU A 62 6.72 12.47 1.09
C GLU A 62 6.24 13.55 2.06
N CYS A 63 6.06 13.18 3.33
CA CYS A 63 5.46 14.05 4.34
C CYS A 63 6.12 13.88 5.71
N THR A 64 5.78 14.76 6.65
CA THR A 64 6.21 14.60 8.04
C THR A 64 5.42 13.48 8.72
N LYS A 65 5.92 13.02 9.89
CA LYS A 65 5.19 12.02 10.69
C LYS A 65 3.80 12.51 11.13
N LYS A 66 3.63 13.83 11.34
CA LYS A 66 2.36 14.44 11.75
C LYS A 66 1.32 14.41 10.63
N GLU A 67 1.75 14.61 9.39
CA GLU A 67 0.86 14.65 8.21
C GLU A 67 0.55 13.26 7.66
N ALA A 68 1.44 12.28 7.86
CA ALA A 68 1.38 10.97 7.20
C ALA A 68 0.06 10.21 7.37
N GLU A 69 -0.68 10.45 8.45
CA GLU A 69 -1.99 9.85 8.62
C GLU A 69 -3.06 10.52 7.74
N ALA A 70 -3.09 11.85 7.70
CA ALA A 70 -3.99 12.60 6.83
C ALA A 70 -3.67 12.32 5.35
N SER A 71 -2.39 12.30 4.97
CA SER A 71 -1.97 12.00 3.59
C SER A 71 -2.37 10.57 3.17
N GLU A 72 -2.19 9.57 4.03
CA GLU A 72 -2.62 8.19 3.74
C GLU A 72 -4.15 8.10 3.51
N ILE A 73 -4.94 8.76 4.36
CA ILE A 73 -6.41 8.81 4.21
C ILE A 73 -6.80 9.53 2.92
N PHE A 74 -6.15 10.67 2.62
CA PHE A 74 -6.38 11.45 1.41
C PHE A 74 -6.19 10.60 0.15
N TRP A 75 -5.04 9.93 0.03
CA TRP A 75 -4.74 9.09 -1.15
C TRP A 75 -5.69 7.89 -1.29
N ILE A 76 -6.03 7.23 -0.18
CA ILE A 76 -7.01 6.12 -0.21
C ILE A 76 -8.36 6.61 -0.71
N ARG A 77 -8.84 7.76 -0.21
CA ARG A 77 -10.13 8.34 -0.62
C ARG A 77 -10.11 8.78 -2.08
N LEU A 78 -9.09 9.53 -2.48
CA LEU A 78 -8.93 10.01 -3.85
C LEU A 78 -8.92 8.84 -4.85
N LEU A 79 -8.13 7.80 -4.58
CA LEU A 79 -8.01 6.66 -5.50
C LEU A 79 -9.29 5.83 -5.58
N LYS A 80 -10.02 5.67 -4.46
CA LYS A 80 -11.36 5.05 -4.49
C LYS A 80 -12.35 5.88 -5.31
N MET A 81 -12.34 7.20 -5.13
CA MET A 81 -13.21 8.11 -5.88
C MET A 81 -12.92 8.10 -7.39
N THR A 82 -11.65 7.91 -7.78
CA THR A 82 -11.26 7.79 -9.20
C THR A 82 -11.46 6.39 -9.77
N GLY A 83 -12.11 5.48 -9.03
CA GLY A 83 -12.51 4.17 -9.53
C GLY A 83 -11.46 3.07 -9.37
N ASN A 84 -10.41 3.26 -8.55
CA ASN A 84 -9.47 2.19 -8.24
C ASN A 84 -10.07 1.20 -7.23
N ASP A 85 -9.95 -0.09 -7.55
CA ASP A 85 -10.32 -1.20 -6.66
C ASP A 85 -9.20 -1.45 -5.63
N LEU A 86 -9.18 -0.63 -4.58
CA LEU A 86 -8.20 -0.73 -3.51
C LEU A 86 -8.51 -1.89 -2.57
N VAL A 87 -7.50 -2.73 -2.32
CA VAL A 87 -7.53 -3.86 -1.38
C VAL A 87 -7.13 -3.47 0.05
N ASN A 88 -7.07 -2.17 0.35
CA ASN A 88 -6.89 -1.65 1.70
C ASN A 88 -8.02 -2.14 2.62
N SER A 89 -7.67 -2.78 3.74
CA SER A 89 -8.65 -3.30 4.71
C SER A 89 -9.38 -2.21 5.51
N THR A 90 -8.84 -0.99 5.54
CA THR A 90 -9.42 0.17 6.23
C THR A 90 -9.27 1.41 5.35
N ILE A 91 -9.97 2.49 5.73
CA ILE A 91 -9.92 3.79 5.05
C ILE A 91 -8.62 4.58 5.33
N GLY A 92 -7.64 3.96 6.00
CA GLY A 92 -6.50 4.65 6.62
C GLY A 92 -6.75 4.97 8.11
N GLY A 93 -5.77 5.55 8.80
CA GLY A 93 -5.88 5.97 10.20
C GLY A 93 -5.22 5.02 11.23
N ASN A 94 -5.72 3.79 11.36
CA ASN A 94 -5.31 2.89 12.46
C ASN A 94 -4.06 2.03 12.19
N SER A 95 -2.93 2.65 11.86
CA SER A 95 -1.72 1.93 11.39
C SER A 95 -0.46 2.10 12.25
N TRP A 96 -0.59 2.51 13.52
CA TRP A 96 0.51 2.40 14.49
C TRP A 96 0.25 1.20 15.41
N ARG A 97 0.81 0.05 15.01
CA ARG A 97 1.06 -1.09 15.89
C ARG A 97 2.48 -1.55 15.69
#